data_AF-A0A9E8C545-F1
#
_entry.id   AF-A0A9E8C545-F1
#
_cell.length_a   1.000
_cell.length_b   1.000
_cell.length_c   1.000
_cell.angle_alpha   90.00
_cell.angle_beta   90.00
_cell.angle_gamma   90.00
#
_symmetry.space_group_name_H-M   'P 1'
#
loop_
_entity.id
_entity.type
_entity.pdbx_description
1 polymer ?
#
loop_
_entity_poly.entity_id
_entity_poly.type
_entity_poly.pdbx_seq_one_letter_code
_entity_poly.pdbx_strand_id
1 'polypeptide(L)' 'MLDVPARPEQPAFPQILAIVRTALRDAVAAPTDRASLDVAGAALLAVAAIAQARRRHG' A
#
# COMPACT_ATOMS: atom_id res chain seq x y z
N MET A 1 11.21 34.60 -3.69
CA MET A 1 11.35 33.14 -3.64
C MET A 1 10.01 32.61 -3.15
N LEU A 2 9.15 32.14 -4.05
CA LEU A 2 7.83 31.64 -3.70
C LEU A 2 8.00 30.18 -3.23
N ASP A 3 7.91 29.97 -1.92
CA ASP A 3 7.72 28.64 -1.35
C ASP A 3 6.38 28.09 -1.85
N VAL A 4 6.43 27.14 -2.78
CA VAL A 4 5.27 26.34 -3.14
C VAL A 4 5.10 25.32 -2.01
N PRO A 5 4.04 25.39 -1.19
CA PRO A 5 3.81 24.35 -0.19
C PRO A 5 3.61 23.02 -0.93
N ALA A 6 4.48 22.05 -0.64
CA ALA A 6 4.34 20.69 -1.10
C ALA A 6 2.94 20.19 -0.70
N ARG A 7 2.10 19.94 -1.71
CA ARG A 7 0.68 19.57 -1.55
C ARG A 7 0.55 18.31 -0.67
N PRO A 8 0.02 18.39 0.57
CA PRO A 8 0.07 17.28 1.53
C PRO A 8 -1.04 16.23 1.32
N GLU A 9 -1.64 16.16 0.14
CA GLU A 9 -2.91 15.47 -0.06
C GLU A 9 -2.84 14.38 -1.12
N GLN A 10 -1.67 13.80 -1.38
CA GLN A 10 -1.63 12.62 -2.24
C GLN A 10 -2.57 11.56 -1.61
N PRO A 11 -3.68 11.21 -2.28
CA PRO A 11 -4.66 10.37 -1.63
C PRO A 11 -4.00 9.01 -1.44
N ALA A 12 -3.96 8.55 -0.20
CA ALA A 12 -3.40 7.24 0.13
C ALA A 12 -4.15 6.09 -0.60
N PHE A 13 -5.31 6.37 -1.19
CA PHE A 13 -6.10 5.44 -1.98
C PHE A 13 -5.35 4.95 -3.24
N PRO A 14 -4.82 5.80 -4.15
CA PRO A 14 -3.96 5.35 -5.24
C PRO A 14 -2.75 4.53 -4.81
N GLN A 15 -2.11 4.88 -3.69
CA GLN A 15 -0.97 4.11 -3.16
C GLN A 15 -1.41 2.71 -2.71
N ILE A 16 -2.53 2.61 -1.98
CA ILE A 16 -3.13 1.33 -1.57
C ILE A 16 -3.50 0.49 -2.79
N LEU A 17 -4.13 1.08 -3.81
CA LEU A 17 -4.47 0.37 -5.04
C LEU A 17 -3.24 -0.16 -5.78
N ALA A 18 -2.14 0.61 -5.81
CA ALA A 18 -0.90 0.15 -6.40
C ALA A 18 -0.32 -1.06 -5.65
N ILE A 19 -0.29 -1.01 -4.31
CA ILE A 19 0.17 -2.12 -3.45
C ILE A 19 -0.67 -3.37 -3.70
N VAL A 20 -1.99 -3.24 -3.62
CA VAL A 20 -2.91 -4.38 -3.78
C VAL A 20 -2.78 -4.99 -5.17
N ARG A 21 -2.72 -4.17 -6.22
CA ARG A 21 -2.61 -4.67 -7.60
C ARG A 21 -1.30 -5.42 -7.85
N THR A 22 -0.19 -4.93 -7.34
CA THR A 22 1.10 -5.64 -7.44
C THR A 22 1.03 -6.97 -6.69
N ALA A 23 0.56 -6.94 -5.44
CA ALA A 23 0.46 -8.14 -4.63
C ALA A 23 -0.47 -9.20 -5.26
N LEU A 24 -1.58 -8.80 -5.88
CA LEU A 24 -2.46 -9.74 -6.58
C LEU A 24 -1.79 -10.40 -7.78
N ARG A 25 -0.97 -9.65 -8.55
CA ARG A 25 -0.21 -10.22 -9.68
C ARG A 25 0.84 -11.20 -9.19
N ASP A 26 1.56 -10.84 -8.14
CA ASP A 26 2.60 -11.66 -7.54
C ASP A 26 2.01 -12.92 -6.89
N ALA A 27 0.85 -12.80 -6.24
CA ALA A 27 0.11 -13.90 -5.64
C ALA A 27 -0.39 -14.92 -6.68
N VAL A 28 -0.82 -14.46 -7.86
CA VAL A 28 -1.20 -15.34 -8.98
C VAL A 28 0.01 -16.03 -9.59
N ALA A 29 1.17 -15.37 -9.60
CA ALA A 29 2.42 -15.94 -10.10
C ALA A 29 3.13 -16.86 -9.08
N ALA A 30 2.63 -16.94 -7.85
CA ALA A 30 3.26 -17.68 -6.78
C ALA A 30 3.19 -19.21 -7.03
N PRO A 31 4.26 -19.96 -6.72
CA PRO A 31 4.34 -21.39 -7.04
C PRO A 31 3.52 -22.28 -6.09
N THR A 32 3.02 -21.72 -4.98
CA THR A 32 2.23 -22.44 -3.97
C THR A 32 1.20 -21.52 -3.34
N ASP A 33 0.12 -22.10 -2.81
CA ASP A 33 -0.90 -21.36 -2.06
C ASP A 33 -0.29 -20.63 -0.85
N ARG A 34 0.68 -21.26 -0.19
CA ARG A 34 1.37 -20.64 0.96
C ARG A 34 2.14 -19.38 0.55
N ALA A 35 2.90 -19.45 -0.54
CA ALA A 35 3.61 -18.28 -1.06
C ALA A 35 2.64 -17.18 -1.53
N SER A 36 1.50 -17.56 -2.11
CA SER A 36 0.42 -16.63 -2.49
C SER A 36 -0.15 -15.90 -1.27
N LEU A 37 -0.40 -16.63 -0.17
CA LEU A 37 -0.88 -16.08 1.09
C LEU A 37 0.16 -15.16 1.77
N ASP A 38 1.44 -15.51 1.72
CA ASP A 38 2.52 -14.68 2.28
C ASP A 38 2.60 -13.33 1.56
N VAL A 39 2.47 -13.32 0.22
CA VAL A 39 2.41 -12.08 -0.60
C VAL A 39 1.20 -11.23 -0.23
N ALA A 40 0.01 -11.84 -0.12
CA ALA A 40 -1.20 -11.13 0.29
C ALA A 40 -1.07 -10.56 1.72
N GLY A 41 -0.49 -11.31 2.65
CA GLY A 41 -0.24 -10.88 4.02
C GLY A 41 0.68 -9.67 4.10
N ALA A 42 1.78 -9.68 3.35
CA ALA A 42 2.71 -8.55 3.28
C ALA A 42 2.02 -7.27 2.76
N ALA A 43 1.17 -7.39 1.75
CA ALA A 43 0.40 -6.27 1.22
C ALA A 43 -0.59 -5.69 2.24
N LEU A 44 -1.28 -6.55 2.99
CA LEU A 44 -2.21 -6.12 4.05
C LEU A 44 -1.49 -5.35 5.17
N LEU A 45 -0.30 -5.81 5.57
CA LEU A 45 0.52 -5.11 6.57
C LEU A 45 0.94 -3.72 6.08
N ALA A 46 1.33 -3.59 4.81
CA ALA A 46 1.68 -2.30 4.21
C ALA A 46 0.46 -1.34 4.18
N VAL A 47 -0.73 -1.84 3.82
CA VAL A 47 -1.97 -1.05 3.85
C VAL A 47 -2.32 -0.63 5.28
N ALA A 48 -2.18 -1.52 6.25
CA ALA A 48 -2.42 -1.22 7.67
C ALA A 48 -1.48 -0.13 8.19
N ALA A 49 -0.19 -0.16 7.81
CA ALA A 49 0.77 0.88 8.16
C ALA A 49 0.35 2.25 7.60
N ILE A 50 -0.10 2.32 6.35
CA ILE A 50 -0.63 3.56 5.74
C ILE A 50 -1.87 4.06 6.49
N ALA A 51 -2.78 3.15 6.86
CA ALA A 51 -3.97 3.50 7.63
C ALA A 51 -3.62 4.04 9.02
N GLN A 52 -2.65 3.42 9.70
CA GLN A 52 -2.18 3.84 11.02
C GLN A 52 -1.45 5.19 10.97
N ALA A 53 -0.63 5.42 9.94
CA ALA A 53 0.03 6.70 9.71
C ALA A 53 -0.99 7.83 9.52
N ARG A 54 -2.11 7.58 8.83
CA ARG A 54 -3.19 8.56 8.68
C ARG A 54 -3.89 8.90 10.00
N ARG A 55 -4.08 7.92 10.90
CA ARG A 55 -4.67 8.18 12.23
C ARG A 55 -3.77 9.01 13.16
N ARG A 56 -2.45 8.99 12.95
CA ARG A 56 -1.49 9.74 13.79
C ARG A 56 -1.34 11.21 13.38
N HIS A 57 -1.66 11.55 12.13
CA HIS A 57 -1.49 12.90 11.57
C HIS A 57 -2.80 13.66 11.35
N GLY A 58 -3.93 13.09 11.79
CA GLY A 58 -5.26 13.71 11.73
C GLY A 58 -5.91 13.80 13.09
#